data_AF-W6XNZ2-F1
#
_entry.id   AF-W6XNZ2-F1
#
_cell.length_a   1.000
_cell.length_b   1.000
_cell.length_c   1.000
_cell.angle_alpha   90.00
_cell.angle_beta   90.00
_cell.angle_gamma   90.00
#
_symmetry.space_group_name_H-M   'P 1'
#
loop_
_entity.id
_entity.type
_entity.pdbx_description
1 polymer ?
#
loop_
_entity_poly.entity_id
_entity_poly.type
_entity_poly.pdbx_seq_one_letter_code
_entity_poly.pdbx_strand_id
1 'polypeptide(L)'
;QLQFRREMLDEAVHRTRRLRSEAVERKNEKKSPTQSFREGDLVLVWDAIKQIDMSSSRKLDDRWLGPYRVRDARPDKGYYRLEDLNGVPFPSTTRADRMKAFQKMPSTTADNILKGRLKMYPISDSLIMVRPVSRETIRED
;
A
#
# COMPACT_ATOMS: atom_id res chain seq x y z
N GLN A 1 53.38 -19.33 10.49
CA GLN A 1 52.45 -19.36 9.34
C GLN A 1 50.99 -19.70 9.73
N LEU A 2 50.74 -20.63 10.67
CA LEU A 2 49.37 -21.02 11.06
C LEU A 2 48.58 -19.96 11.86
N GLN A 3 49.24 -19.16 12.69
CA GLN A 3 48.58 -18.14 13.54
C GLN A 3 47.95 -17.01 12.73
N PHE A 4 48.69 -16.47 11.76
CA PHE A 4 48.19 -15.44 10.84
C PHE A 4 46.95 -15.88 10.05
N ARG A 5 46.89 -17.16 9.65
CA ARG A 5 45.72 -17.71 8.96
C ARG A 5 44.49 -17.78 9.86
N ARG A 6 44.66 -18.05 11.15
CA ARG A 6 43.56 -18.07 12.13
C ARG A 6 43.04 -16.66 12.38
N GLU A 7 43.94 -15.70 12.62
CA GLU A 7 43.60 -14.29 12.78
C GLU A 7 42.85 -13.73 11.56
N MET A 8 43.32 -14.05 10.35
CA MET A 8 42.61 -13.63 9.12
C MET A 8 41.23 -14.27 8.97
N LEU A 9 41.06 -15.53 9.39
CA LEU A 9 39.75 -16.20 9.37
C LEU A 9 38.80 -15.61 10.41
N ASP A 10 39.30 -15.35 11.63
CA ASP A 10 38.52 -14.75 12.71
C ASP A 10 38.07 -13.35 12.32
N GLU A 11 38.97 -12.52 11.78
CA GLU A 11 38.65 -11.19 11.25
C GLU A 11 37.60 -11.24 10.14
N ALA A 12 37.72 -12.19 9.20
CA ALA A 12 36.72 -12.37 8.14
C ALA A 12 35.33 -12.74 8.71
N VAL A 13 35.28 -13.59 9.74
CA VAL A 13 34.04 -13.97 10.43
C VAL A 13 33.42 -12.77 11.16
N HIS A 14 34.22 -12.01 11.91
CA HIS A 14 33.77 -10.82 12.62
C HIS A 14 33.24 -9.75 11.66
N ARG A 15 33.97 -9.48 10.57
CA ARG A 15 33.52 -8.58 9.50
C ARG A 15 32.19 -9.02 8.91
N THR A 16 32.02 -10.31 8.62
CA THR A 16 30.77 -10.84 8.05
C THR A 16 29.60 -10.69 9.02
N ARG A 17 29.82 -10.94 10.33
CA ARG A 17 28.80 -10.74 11.36
C ARG A 17 28.38 -9.27 11.46
N ARG A 18 29.35 -8.36 11.49
CA ARG A 18 29.09 -6.91 11.53
C ARG A 18 28.29 -6.44 10.31
N LEU A 19 28.70 -6.83 9.11
CA LEU A 19 27.97 -6.44 7.89
C LEU A 19 26.54 -6.99 7.87
N ARG A 20 26.32 -8.19 8.44
CA ARG A 20 24.97 -8.75 8.58
C ARG A 20 24.12 -7.99 9.60
N SER A 21 24.67 -7.60 10.76
CA SER A 21 23.94 -6.80 11.74
C SER A 21 23.59 -5.42 11.18
N GLU A 22 24.56 -4.71 10.58
CA GLU A 22 24.35 -3.41 9.93
C GLU A 22 23.33 -3.49 8.79
N ALA A 23 23.29 -4.59 8.04
CA ALA A 23 22.29 -4.80 7.00
C ALA A 23 20.87 -4.96 7.57
N VAL A 24 20.73 -5.63 8.70
CA VAL A 24 19.44 -5.79 9.41
C VAL A 24 18.97 -4.46 9.97
N GLU A 25 19.87 -3.69 10.60
CA GLU A 25 19.57 -2.36 11.15
C GLU A 25 19.12 -1.39 10.06
N ARG A 26 19.90 -1.24 8.99
CA ARG A 26 19.51 -0.41 7.83
C ARG A 26 18.17 -0.83 7.23
N LYS A 27 17.86 -2.14 7.22
CA LYS A 27 16.58 -2.64 6.73
C LYS A 27 15.44 -2.27 7.67
N ASN A 28 15.66 -2.28 8.98
CA ASN A 28 14.67 -1.91 9.98
C ASN A 28 14.42 -0.39 9.99
N GLU A 29 15.47 0.42 9.87
CA GLU A 29 15.36 1.89 9.75
C GLU A 29 14.50 2.32 8.55
N LYS A 30 14.60 1.59 7.43
CA LYS A 30 13.87 1.90 6.19
C LYS A 30 12.41 1.43 6.18
N LYS A 31 11.93 0.72 7.21
CA LYS A 31 10.53 0.26 7.23
C LYS A 31 9.62 1.42 7.60
N SER A 32 8.85 1.91 6.64
CA SER A 32 7.73 2.81 6.91
C SER A 32 6.74 2.16 7.89
N PRO A 33 6.10 2.95 8.78
CA PRO A 33 5.06 2.42 9.65
C PRO A 33 3.97 1.79 8.78
N THR A 34 3.76 0.50 9.00
CA THR A 34 2.72 -0.24 8.29
C THR A 34 1.37 0.25 8.78
N GLN A 35 0.43 0.48 7.85
CA GLN A 35 -0.93 0.87 8.21
C GLN A 35 -1.51 -0.17 9.18
N SER A 36 -1.97 0.29 10.35
CA SER A 36 -2.59 -0.56 11.34
C SER A 36 -4.08 -0.69 11.04
N PHE A 37 -4.57 -1.93 10.99
CA PHE A 37 -5.98 -2.25 10.83
C PHE A 37 -6.52 -2.84 12.12
N ARG A 38 -7.81 -2.62 12.39
CA ARG A 38 -8.51 -3.19 13.54
C ARG A 38 -9.44 -4.31 13.09
N GLU A 39 -9.84 -5.15 14.03
CA GLU A 39 -10.89 -6.14 13.78
C GLU A 39 -12.19 -5.45 13.36
N GLY A 40 -12.82 -5.96 12.31
CA GLY A 40 -14.02 -5.39 11.71
C GLY A 40 -13.78 -4.37 10.60
N ASP A 41 -12.56 -3.89 10.41
CA ASP A 41 -12.25 -2.97 9.31
C ASP A 41 -12.42 -3.66 7.95
N LEU A 42 -12.91 -2.89 6.97
CA LEU A 42 -12.96 -3.34 5.58
C LEU A 42 -11.68 -2.96 4.86
N VAL A 43 -11.12 -3.92 4.14
CA VAL A 43 -9.82 -3.80 3.48
C VAL A 43 -9.86 -4.44 2.10
N LEU A 44 -9.09 -3.88 1.18
CA LEU A 44 -8.75 -4.48 -0.10
C LEU A 44 -7.44 -5.25 0.05
N VAL A 45 -7.32 -6.37 -0.67
CA VAL A 45 -6.15 -7.25 -0.62
C VAL A 45 -5.45 -7.27 -1.97
N TRP A 46 -4.14 -7.08 -1.96
CA TRP A 46 -3.33 -7.18 -3.17
C TRP A 46 -3.16 -8.63 -3.64
N ASP A 47 -3.50 -8.89 -4.90
CA ASP A 47 -3.29 -10.16 -5.58
C ASP A 47 -1.84 -10.31 -6.05
N ALA A 48 -1.02 -10.91 -5.19
CA ALA A 48 0.38 -11.18 -5.50
C ALA A 48 0.56 -12.21 -6.63
N ILE A 49 -0.42 -13.09 -6.87
CA ILE A 49 -0.32 -14.12 -7.92
C ILE A 49 -0.49 -13.46 -9.29
N LYS A 50 -1.50 -12.60 -9.44
CA LYS A 50 -1.69 -11.80 -10.66
C LYS A 50 -0.53 -10.86 -10.97
N GLN A 51 0.23 -10.42 -9.97
CA GLN A 51 1.38 -9.56 -10.19
C GLN A 51 2.54 -10.26 -10.91
N ILE A 52 2.72 -11.56 -10.67
CA ILE A 52 3.82 -12.34 -11.27
C ILE A 52 3.57 -12.58 -12.76
N ASP A 53 2.30 -12.57 -13.18
CA ASP A 53 1.89 -12.73 -14.56
C ASP A 53 2.14 -11.45 -15.38
N MET A 54 3.17 -11.51 -16.22
CA MET A 54 3.60 -10.40 -17.08
C MET A 54 2.97 -10.45 -18.48
N SER A 55 1.96 -11.29 -18.70
CA SER A 55 1.26 -11.37 -19.97
C SER A 55 0.56 -10.04 -20.32
N SER A 56 0.51 -9.73 -21.62
CA SER A 56 -0.11 -8.48 -22.09
C SER A 56 -1.60 -8.42 -21.77
N SER A 57 -2.28 -9.56 -21.72
CA SER A 57 -3.70 -9.67 -21.38
C SER A 57 -4.01 -9.20 -19.96
N ARG A 58 -3.05 -9.28 -19.02
CA ARG A 58 -3.22 -8.97 -17.60
C ARG A 58 -2.71 -7.59 -17.18
N LYS A 59 -2.22 -6.77 -18.12
CA LYS A 59 -1.67 -5.44 -17.80
C LYS A 59 -2.72 -4.53 -17.16
N LEU A 60 -3.95 -4.56 -17.68
CA LEU A 60 -5.07 -3.71 -17.25
C LEU A 60 -5.98 -4.36 -16.20
N ASP A 61 -5.70 -5.59 -15.77
CA ASP A 61 -6.51 -6.26 -14.76
C ASP A 61 -6.36 -5.58 -13.40
N ASP A 62 -7.47 -5.52 -12.65
CA ASP A 62 -7.43 -5.08 -11.26
C ASP A 62 -6.71 -6.13 -10.39
N ARG A 63 -5.88 -5.60 -9.50
CA ARG A 63 -5.01 -6.34 -8.58
C ARG A 63 -5.44 -6.17 -7.13
N TRP A 64 -6.33 -5.23 -6.83
CA TRP A 64 -6.94 -5.11 -5.51
C TRP A 64 -8.20 -5.95 -5.46
N LEU A 65 -8.09 -7.11 -4.83
CA LEU A 65 -9.24 -7.96 -4.55
C LEU A 65 -10.15 -7.27 -3.55
N GLY A 66 -11.44 -7.54 -3.69
CA GLY A 66 -12.56 -6.81 -3.12
C GLY A 66 -12.55 -6.62 -1.60
N PRO A 67 -13.64 -6.07 -1.05
CA PRO A 67 -13.68 -5.74 0.37
C PRO A 67 -13.74 -7.01 1.22
N TYR A 68 -12.65 -7.29 1.92
CA TYR A 68 -12.60 -8.28 2.99
C TYR A 68 -12.76 -7.59 4.34
N ARG A 69 -13.23 -8.34 5.33
CA ARG A 69 -13.30 -7.89 6.72
C ARG A 69 -12.12 -8.46 7.49
N VAL A 70 -11.51 -7.65 8.35
CA VAL A 70 -10.47 -8.12 9.27
C VAL A 70 -11.12 -8.90 10.41
N ARG A 71 -10.73 -10.16 10.57
CA ARG A 71 -11.24 -11.06 11.61
C ARG A 71 -10.37 -11.06 12.87
N ASP A 72 -9.05 -11.13 12.71
CA ASP A 72 -8.06 -11.09 13.81
C ASP A 72 -6.92 -10.15 13.36
N ALA A 73 -6.68 -9.11 14.16
CA ALA A 73 -5.65 -8.11 13.91
C ALA A 73 -4.46 -8.32 14.85
N ARG A 74 -3.29 -8.64 14.28
CA ARG A 74 -2.03 -8.75 15.04
C ARG A 74 -1.05 -7.66 14.59
N PRO A 75 -1.27 -6.40 15.00
CA PRO A 75 -0.45 -5.28 14.56
C PRO A 75 1.03 -5.45 14.92
N ASP A 76 1.35 -6.04 16.08
CA ASP A 76 2.73 -6.26 16.54
C ASP A 76 3.54 -7.17 15.58
N LYS A 77 2.87 -8.13 14.96
CA LYS A 77 3.49 -9.09 14.03
C LYS A 77 3.32 -8.68 12.57
N GLY A 78 2.47 -7.70 12.28
CA GLY A 78 2.16 -7.22 10.92
C GLY A 78 1.33 -8.19 10.08
N TYR A 79 0.62 -9.12 10.73
CA TYR A 79 -0.17 -10.18 10.08
C TYR A 79 -1.64 -10.08 10.47
N TYR A 80 -2.53 -10.31 9.51
CA TYR A 80 -3.96 -10.16 9.67
C TYR A 80 -4.69 -11.37 9.09
N ARG A 81 -5.70 -11.83 9.82
CA ARG A 81 -6.64 -12.84 9.29
C ARG A 81 -7.86 -12.14 8.75
N LEU A 82 -8.27 -12.56 7.58
CA LEU A 82 -9.38 -11.96 6.86
C LEU A 82 -10.53 -12.94 6.76
N GLU A 83 -11.71 -12.39 6.55
CA GLU A 83 -12.90 -13.10 6.16
C GLU A 83 -13.60 -12.34 5.02
N ASP A 84 -14.28 -13.08 4.17
CA ASP A 84 -15.19 -12.52 3.19
C ASP A 84 -16.39 -11.88 3.90
N LEU A 85 -17.15 -11.04 3.19
CA LEU A 85 -18.36 -10.40 3.73
C LEU A 85 -19.42 -11.41 4.17
N ASN A 86 -19.37 -12.63 3.61
CA ASN A 86 -20.24 -13.74 3.97
C ASN A 86 -19.74 -14.54 5.20
N GLY A 87 -18.65 -14.12 5.85
CA GLY A 87 -18.05 -14.80 7.00
C GLY A 87 -17.16 -16.00 6.62
N VAL A 88 -16.88 -16.22 5.33
CA VAL A 88 -15.96 -17.27 4.89
C VAL A 88 -14.53 -16.85 5.21
N PRO A 89 -13.77 -17.62 6.01
CA PRO A 89 -12.40 -17.24 6.36
C PRO A 89 -11.50 -17.26 5.11
N PHE A 90 -10.66 -16.25 4.97
CA PHE A 90 -9.65 -16.21 3.93
C PHE A 90 -8.60 -17.29 4.21
N PRO A 91 -8.17 -18.06 3.19
CA PRO A 91 -7.38 -19.28 3.40
C PRO A 91 -5.98 -19.03 3.98
N SER A 92 -5.44 -17.82 3.82
CA SER A 92 -4.10 -17.47 4.27
C SER A 92 -4.08 -16.23 5.15
N THR A 93 -2.96 -16.00 5.83
CA THR A 93 -2.75 -14.78 6.60
C THR A 93 -2.12 -13.72 5.72
N THR A 94 -2.67 -12.51 5.75
CA THR A 94 -2.24 -11.39 4.90
C THR A 94 -1.36 -10.43 5.68
N ARG A 95 -0.30 -9.94 5.05
CA ARG A 95 0.56 -8.88 5.62
C ARG A 95 -0.04 -7.52 5.30
N ALA A 96 0.13 -6.54 6.19
CA ALA A 96 -0.47 -5.22 5.96
C ALA A 96 0.14 -4.41 4.81
N ASP A 97 1.33 -4.75 4.30
CA ASP A 97 1.88 -4.16 3.06
C ASP A 97 1.02 -4.48 1.82
N ARG A 98 0.25 -5.57 1.88
CA ARG A 98 -0.67 -6.04 0.83
C ARG A 98 -2.11 -5.63 1.10
N MET A 99 -2.35 -4.76 2.07
CA MET A 99 -3.69 -4.38 2.48
C MET A 99 -3.88 -2.88 2.32
N LYS A 100 -5.07 -2.49 1.88
CA LYS A 100 -5.46 -1.08 1.78
C LYS A 100 -6.82 -0.89 2.43
N ALA A 101 -7.01 0.20 3.16
CA ALA A 101 -8.33 0.53 3.73
C ALA A 101 -9.37 0.68 2.60
N PHE A 102 -10.50 -0.01 2.75
CA PHE A 102 -11.62 0.12 1.83
C PHE A 102 -12.43 1.37 2.18
N GLN A 103 -12.48 2.33 1.26
CA GLN A 103 -13.29 3.53 1.42
C GLN A 103 -14.68 3.28 0.83
N LYS A 104 -15.71 3.30 1.68
CA LYS A 104 -17.09 3.28 1.22
C LYS A 104 -17.41 4.59 0.54
N MET A 105 -18.09 4.51 -0.60
CA MET A 105 -18.64 5.70 -1.23
C MET A 105 -19.75 6.27 -0.32
N PRO A 106 -19.80 7.60 -0.11
CA PRO A 106 -20.86 8.20 0.69
C PRO A 106 -22.22 7.95 0.01
N SER A 107 -23.24 7.63 0.82
CA SER A 107 -24.58 7.22 0.34
C SER A 107 -25.19 8.23 -0.62
N THR A 108 -25.07 9.53 -0.31
CA THR A 108 -25.57 10.62 -1.16
C THR A 108 -25.01 10.56 -2.58
N THR A 109 -23.73 10.23 -2.73
CA THR A 109 -23.08 10.15 -4.04
C THR A 109 -23.49 8.88 -4.77
N ALA A 110 -23.54 7.74 -4.07
CA ALA A 110 -24.01 6.48 -4.64
C ALA A 110 -25.44 6.60 -5.17
N ASP A 111 -26.34 7.20 -4.38
CA ASP A 111 -27.74 7.42 -4.77
C ASP A 111 -27.86 8.35 -5.98
N ASN A 112 -27.01 9.37 -6.06
CA ASN A 112 -26.99 10.30 -7.19
C ASN A 112 -26.43 9.65 -8.47
N ILE A 113 -25.46 8.74 -8.36
CA ILE A 113 -24.96 7.95 -9.49
C ILE A 113 -26.05 7.00 -10.00
N LEU A 114 -26.68 6.25 -9.09
CA LEU A 114 -27.76 5.31 -9.44
C LEU A 114 -28.96 6.03 -10.09
N LYS A 115 -29.25 7.26 -9.64
CA LYS A 115 -30.31 8.11 -10.22
C LYS A 115 -29.87 8.89 -11.45
N GLY A 116 -28.65 8.67 -11.96
CA GLY A 116 -28.11 9.34 -13.17
C GLY A 116 -27.89 10.84 -13.03
N ARG A 117 -27.94 11.38 -11.80
CA ARG A 117 -27.79 12.81 -11.49
C ARG A 117 -26.35 13.27 -11.42
N LEU A 118 -25.40 12.34 -11.31
CA LEU A 118 -23.97 12.60 -11.31
C LEU A 118 -23.30 11.73 -12.38
N LYS A 119 -22.74 12.33 -13.43
CA LYS A 119 -21.86 11.65 -14.38
C LYS A 119 -20.42 11.68 -13.82
N MET A 120 -19.80 10.52 -13.68
CA MET A 120 -18.47 10.34 -13.04
C MET A 120 -17.30 11.00 -13.77
N TYR A 121 -17.50 11.46 -15.01
CA TYR A 121 -16.54 12.28 -15.74
C TYR A 121 -17.20 13.63 -16.05
N PRO A 122 -16.56 14.77 -15.78
CA PRO A 122 -16.96 15.99 -16.44
C PRO A 122 -16.76 15.77 -17.93
N ILE A 123 -17.86 15.76 -18.69
CA ILE A 123 -17.76 16.02 -20.13
C ILE A 123 -17.08 17.38 -20.19
N SER A 124 -15.84 17.41 -20.68
CA SER A 124 -15.00 18.59 -20.78
C SER A 124 -15.57 19.52 -21.85
N ASP A 125 -16.71 20.16 -21.57
CA ASP A 125 -17.35 21.09 -22.51
C ASP A 125 -17.29 22.54 -22.03
N SER A 126 -16.61 22.83 -20.92
CA SER A 126 -16.33 24.21 -20.51
C SER A 126 -15.28 24.29 -19.40
N LEU A 127 -14.08 23.77 -19.64
CA LEU A 127 -12.94 24.32 -18.92
C LEU A 127 -12.61 25.67 -19.57
N ILE A 128 -13.32 26.72 -19.17
CA ILE A 128 -12.89 28.08 -19.46
C ILE A 128 -11.58 28.24 -18.70
N MET A 129 -10.47 28.05 -19.41
CA MET A 129 -9.13 28.22 -18.91
C MET A 129 -8.95 29.73 -18.65
N VAL A 130 -9.34 30.20 -17.47
CA VAL A 130 -9.03 31.57 -17.06
C VAL A 130 -7.53 31.66 -16.89
N ARG A 131 -6.86 32.28 -17.87
CA ARG A 131 -5.44 32.66 -17.77
C ARG A 131 -5.26 33.51 -16.52
N PRO A 132 -4.30 33.22 -15.62
CA PRO A 132 -4.03 34.12 -14.51
C PRO A 132 -3.54 35.45 -15.07
N VAL A 133 -4.32 36.52 -14.86
CA VAL A 133 -3.89 37.89 -15.16
C VAL A 133 -2.80 38.22 -14.15
N SER A 134 -1.61 38.53 -14.66
CA SER A 134 -0.46 38.97 -13.85
C SER A 134 -0.89 40.12 -12.94
N ARG A 135 -0.61 40.02 -11.63
CA ARG A 135 -0.79 41.12 -10.68
C ARG A 135 0.03 42.33 -11.14
N GLU A 136 -0.62 43.33 -11.71
CA GLU A 136 -0.03 44.64 -11.88
C GLU A 136 0.08 45.32 -10.51
N THR A 137 1.29 45.80 -10.24
CA THR A 137 1.72 46.49 -9.03
C THR A 137 0.93 47.77 -8.85
N ILE A 138 0.13 47.87 -7.78
CA ILE A 138 -0.46 49.14 -7.36
C ILE A 138 0.69 50.01 -6.82
N ARG A 139 0.97 51.12 -7.49
CA ARG A 139 1.75 52.22 -6.95
C ARG A 139 0.80 53.06 -6.09
N GLU A 140 1.13 53.21 -4.81
CA GLU A 140 0.49 54.18 -3.91
C GLU A 140 1.19 55.54 -4.12
N ASP A 141 0.38 56.59 -4.28
CA ASP A 141 0.77 58.01 -4.14
C ASP A 141 0.64 58.45 -2.68
#